data_AF-G1NNY6-F1
#
_entry.id   AF-G1NNY6-F1
#
_cell.length_a   1.000
_cell.length_b   1.000
_cell.length_c   1.000
_cell.angle_alpha   90.00
_cell.angle_beta   90.00
_cell.angle_gamma   90.00
#
_symmetry.space_group_name_H-M   'P 1'
#
loop_
_entity.id
_entity.type
_entity.pdbx_description
1 polymer ?
#
loop_
_entity_poly.entity_id
_entity_poly.type
_entity_poly.pdbx_seq_one_letter_code
_entity_poly.pdbx_strand_id
1 'polypeptide(L)'
;MVAVQVNNEVTDRETNTLPFHPFEKQQGDILRMEKEHQVLKEQLKEAQEKYEQLQNRSSEEISVLEELIKTTVQEKGIFKKEVEWLHQALEIKVKKWQQEKKENQENLKAMRNTAKKHVDTNDRYSRTIDEKEKQYNTCLNTYLETSNKFANEKVKLEELIKKSQDDFKEHEKRAIKAEISVLKNWKESELCKLNGIVSKAEANLKMLKSLSRYGEFTLVISVLLLVKQKQLLDV
;
A
#
# COMPACT_ATOMS: atom_id res chain seq x y z
N MET A 1 131.02 46.53 60.85
CA MET A 1 129.95 46.88 59.89
C MET A 1 130.22 46.11 58.61
N VAL A 2 129.69 44.90 58.44
CA VAL A 2 129.82 44.15 57.19
C VAL A 2 128.63 43.20 57.05
N ALA A 3 127.94 43.29 55.91
CA ALA A 3 126.85 42.41 55.50
C ALA A 3 127.36 40.98 55.34
N VAL A 4 126.69 40.02 55.97
CA VAL A 4 126.98 38.59 55.79
C VAL A 4 125.99 38.03 54.79
N GLN A 5 126.44 38.01 53.54
CA GLN A 5 125.80 37.31 52.44
C GLN A 5 126.07 35.81 52.64
N VAL A 6 125.08 35.05 53.08
CA VAL A 6 125.17 33.57 53.13
C VAL A 6 124.60 33.03 51.83
N ASN A 7 125.47 32.92 50.82
CA ASN A 7 125.25 32.03 49.69
C ASN A 7 125.37 30.60 50.22
N ASN A 8 124.24 29.94 50.48
CA ASN A 8 124.21 28.50 50.72
C ASN A 8 124.01 27.79 49.38
N GLU A 9 124.96 27.99 48.46
CA GLU A 9 125.26 27.00 47.43
C GLU A 9 125.97 25.86 48.15
N VAL A 10 125.20 24.87 48.62
CA VAL A 10 125.77 23.60 49.06
C VAL A 10 126.16 22.85 47.79
N THR A 11 127.32 23.22 47.26
CA THR A 11 128.17 22.38 46.39
C THR A 11 128.14 20.95 46.91
N ASP A 12 127.91 20.00 46.01
CA ASP A 12 128.15 18.57 46.16
C ASP A 12 129.51 18.35 46.82
N ARG A 13 129.50 18.25 48.14
CA ARG A 13 130.65 17.82 48.91
C ARG A 13 130.58 16.32 48.85
N GLU A 14 131.38 15.71 48.00
CA GLU A 14 131.67 14.28 47.99
C GLU A 14 132.19 13.87 49.37
N THR A 15 131.26 13.62 50.29
CA THR A 15 131.53 12.92 51.54
C THR A 15 131.74 11.46 51.18
N ASN A 16 133.00 11.07 51.06
CA ASN A 16 133.44 9.68 51.02
C ASN A 16 133.13 9.02 52.37
N THR A 17 131.86 8.64 52.56
CA THR A 17 131.40 7.82 53.69
C THR A 17 131.34 6.37 53.23
N LEU A 18 132.19 5.52 53.81
CA LEU A 18 132.19 4.07 53.59
C LEU A 18 130.75 3.49 53.65
N PRO A 19 130.43 2.44 52.85
CA PRO A 19 129.10 1.81 52.85
C PRO A 19 128.59 1.51 54.26
N PHE A 20 127.33 1.83 54.54
CA PHE A 20 126.73 1.61 55.85
C PHE A 20 126.39 0.13 56.08
N HIS A 21 127.39 -0.68 56.43
CA HIS A 21 127.20 -2.08 56.78
C HIS A 21 126.43 -2.24 58.11
N PRO A 22 125.55 -3.25 58.24
CA PRO A 22 125.30 -4.36 57.31
C PRO A 22 124.31 -4.05 56.17
N PHE A 23 123.74 -2.84 56.13
CA PHE A 23 122.56 -2.51 55.33
C PHE A 23 122.87 -2.14 53.87
N GLU A 24 124.05 -1.56 53.61
CA GLU A 24 124.52 -1.26 52.26
C GLU A 24 125.65 -2.22 51.85
N LYS A 25 125.61 -2.69 50.60
CA LYS A 25 126.69 -3.47 49.98
C LYS A 25 127.55 -2.59 49.07
N GLN A 26 126.95 -1.58 48.45
CA GLN A 26 127.57 -0.53 47.65
C GLN A 26 127.07 0.85 48.12
N GLN A 27 127.90 1.88 47.99
CA GLN A 27 127.54 3.22 48.44
C GLN A 27 126.36 3.79 47.64
N GLY A 28 125.37 4.33 48.35
CA GLY A 28 124.14 4.86 47.74
C GLY A 28 123.04 3.82 47.51
N ASP A 29 123.22 2.58 47.99
CA ASP A 29 122.18 1.55 47.99
C ASP A 29 120.91 2.02 48.70
N ILE A 30 121.03 2.71 49.84
CA ILE A 30 119.87 3.27 50.57
C ILE A 30 119.15 4.31 49.72
N LEU A 31 119.89 5.23 49.08
CA LEU A 31 119.29 6.28 48.23
C LEU A 31 118.62 5.70 46.98
N ARG A 32 119.22 4.65 46.38
CA ARG A 32 118.62 3.93 45.24
C ARG A 32 117.33 3.24 45.67
N MET A 33 117.35 2.54 46.81
CA MET A 33 116.18 1.88 47.38
C MET A 33 115.06 2.87 47.75
N GLU A 34 115.41 4.05 48.28
CA GLU A 34 114.45 5.12 48.58
C GLU A 34 113.77 5.65 47.32
N LYS A 35 114.53 5.89 46.24
CA LYS A 35 113.95 6.31 44.94
C LYS A 35 113.05 5.23 44.34
N GLU A 36 113.48 3.98 44.36
CA GLU A 36 112.65 2.84 43.91
C GLU A 36 111.36 2.74 44.73
N HIS A 37 111.46 2.88 46.06
CA HIS A 37 110.29 2.88 46.95
C HIS A 37 109.35 4.06 46.69
N GLN A 38 109.89 5.25 46.34
CA GLN A 38 109.08 6.40 45.94
C GLN A 38 108.33 6.16 44.63
N VAL A 39 109.01 5.61 43.61
CA VAL A 39 108.38 5.22 42.34
C VAL A 39 107.29 4.17 42.57
N LEU A 40 107.54 3.16 43.42
CA LEU A 40 106.55 2.14 43.76
C LEU A 40 105.33 2.72 44.48
N LYS A 41 105.52 3.69 45.37
CA LYS A 41 104.41 4.42 46.03
C LYS A 41 103.56 5.19 45.01
N GLU A 42 104.18 5.85 44.05
CA GLU A 42 103.47 6.57 42.98
C GLU A 42 102.71 5.61 42.07
N GLN A 43 103.30 4.48 41.68
CA GLN A 43 102.63 3.43 40.90
C GLN A 43 101.44 2.81 41.65
N LEU A 44 101.59 2.57 42.95
CA LEU A 44 100.50 2.07 43.80
C LEU A 44 99.34 3.07 43.83
N LYS A 45 99.66 4.36 44.00
CA LYS A 45 98.67 5.45 44.01
C LYS A 45 97.94 5.54 42.66
N GLU A 46 98.67 5.50 41.55
CA GLU A 46 98.06 5.54 40.21
C GLU A 46 97.19 4.30 39.94
N ALA A 47 97.61 3.12 40.38
CA ALA A 47 96.82 1.90 40.27
C ALA A 47 95.53 1.97 41.12
N GLN A 48 95.59 2.56 42.32
CA GLN A 48 94.42 2.80 43.16
C GLN A 48 93.44 3.78 42.52
N GLU A 49 93.92 4.93 42.02
CA GLU A 49 93.06 5.93 41.35
C GLU A 49 92.39 5.33 40.10
N LYS A 50 93.12 4.55 39.29
CA LYS A 50 92.55 3.84 38.13
C LYS A 50 91.49 2.82 38.54
N TYR A 51 91.72 2.09 39.62
CA TYR A 51 90.75 1.13 40.15
C TYR A 51 89.48 1.82 40.63
N GLU A 52 89.59 2.92 41.39
CA GLU A 52 88.43 3.69 41.84
C GLU A 52 87.64 4.29 40.67
N GLN A 53 88.32 4.83 39.66
CA GLN A 53 87.66 5.32 38.45
C GLN A 53 86.91 4.21 37.71
N LEU A 54 87.53 3.04 37.54
CA LEU A 54 86.90 1.88 36.94
C LEU A 54 85.70 1.38 37.77
N GLN A 55 85.85 1.36 39.09
CA GLN A 55 84.79 0.95 40.02
C GLN A 55 83.59 1.91 39.95
N ASN A 56 83.85 3.23 39.95
CA ASN A 56 82.79 4.23 39.84
C ASN A 56 82.07 4.13 38.49
N ARG A 57 82.82 4.03 37.39
CA ARG A 57 82.25 3.87 36.05
C ARG A 57 81.43 2.58 35.92
N SER A 58 81.94 1.46 36.41
CA SER A 58 81.22 0.18 36.35
C SER A 58 79.97 0.19 37.24
N SER A 59 80.03 0.83 38.41
CA SER A 59 78.85 1.00 39.27
C SER A 59 77.76 1.84 38.60
N GLU A 60 78.13 2.90 37.88
CA GLU A 60 77.17 3.75 37.16
C GLU A 60 76.55 3.01 35.96
N GLU A 61 77.37 2.31 35.16
CA GLU A 61 76.90 1.48 34.04
C GLU A 61 75.94 0.38 34.52
N ILE A 62 76.24 -0.28 35.65
CA ILE A 62 75.37 -1.30 36.27
C ILE A 62 74.04 -0.67 36.69
N SER A 63 74.07 0.49 37.37
CA SER A 63 72.85 1.17 37.84
C SER A 63 71.92 1.57 36.67
N VAL A 64 72.48 2.05 35.57
CA VAL A 64 71.71 2.37 34.35
C VAL A 64 71.06 1.13 33.76
N LEU A 65 71.78 0.01 33.69
CA LEU A 65 71.26 -1.26 33.18
C LEU A 65 70.15 -1.83 34.09
N GLU A 66 70.31 -1.71 35.42
CA GLU A 66 69.29 -2.15 36.38
C GLU A 66 67.98 -1.38 36.23
N GLU A 67 68.03 -0.05 36.10
CA GLU A 67 66.82 0.74 35.86
C GLU A 67 66.21 0.44 34.49
N LEU A 68 67.01 0.23 33.44
CA LEU A 68 66.51 -0.17 32.12
C LEU A 68 65.80 -1.54 32.16
N ILE A 69 66.35 -2.51 32.91
CA ILE A 69 65.71 -3.83 33.09
C ILE A 69 64.37 -3.64 33.83
N LYS A 70 64.35 -2.83 34.89
CA LYS A 70 63.17 -2.59 35.71
C LYS A 70 62.04 -1.92 34.90
N THR A 71 62.34 -0.90 34.11
CA THR A 71 61.35 -0.26 33.22
C THR A 71 60.83 -1.24 32.17
N THR A 72 61.72 -2.00 31.51
CA THR A 72 61.35 -3.01 30.51
C THR A 72 60.42 -4.08 31.09
N VAL A 73 60.69 -4.55 32.32
CA VAL A 73 59.84 -5.55 33.00
C VAL A 73 58.46 -4.98 33.33
N GLN A 74 58.39 -3.71 33.78
CA GLN A 74 57.13 -3.03 34.05
C GLN A 74 56.30 -2.86 32.77
N GLU A 75 56.92 -2.35 31.69
CA GLU A 75 56.29 -2.20 30.38
C GLU A 75 55.75 -3.52 29.86
N LYS A 76 56.55 -4.60 29.90
CA LYS A 76 56.09 -5.94 29.52
C LYS A 76 54.89 -6.40 30.35
N GLY A 77 54.85 -6.07 31.64
CA GLY A 77 53.70 -6.34 32.50
C GLY A 77 52.44 -5.59 32.10
N ILE A 78 52.57 -4.32 31.67
CA ILE A 78 51.47 -3.51 31.16
C ILE A 78 50.97 -4.07 29.83
N PHE A 79 51.86 -4.31 28.87
CA PHE A 79 51.52 -4.88 27.57
C PHE A 79 50.81 -6.24 27.69
N LYS A 80 51.25 -7.10 28.61
CA LYS A 80 50.59 -8.38 28.86
C LYS A 80 49.12 -8.19 29.27
N LYS A 81 48.84 -7.28 30.19
CA LYS A 81 47.47 -6.98 30.65
C LYS A 81 46.62 -6.38 29.53
N GLU A 82 47.19 -5.51 28.70
CA GLU A 82 46.49 -4.92 27.56
C GLU A 82 46.08 -5.98 26.53
N VAL A 83 46.98 -6.91 26.22
CA VAL A 83 46.69 -8.05 25.33
C VAL A 83 45.60 -8.95 25.92
N GLU A 84 45.65 -9.26 27.21
CA GLU A 84 44.60 -10.05 27.90
C GLU A 84 43.23 -9.35 27.84
N TRP A 85 43.21 -8.03 28.06
CA TRP A 85 41.97 -7.24 27.97
C TRP A 85 41.40 -7.21 26.55
N LEU A 86 42.25 -7.01 25.53
CA LEU A 86 41.84 -7.07 24.13
C LEU A 86 41.30 -8.46 23.75
N HIS A 87 41.91 -9.52 24.25
CA HIS A 87 41.46 -10.89 24.02
C HIS A 87 40.05 -11.11 24.59
N GLN A 88 39.82 -10.71 25.84
CA GLN A 88 38.51 -10.83 26.48
C GLN A 88 37.44 -9.99 25.77
N ALA A 89 37.77 -8.74 25.39
CA ALA A 89 36.86 -7.87 24.67
C ALA A 89 36.47 -8.46 23.30
N LEU A 90 37.43 -9.06 22.59
CA LEU A 90 37.17 -9.75 21.33
C LEU A 90 36.28 -10.99 21.54
N GLU A 91 36.55 -11.80 22.56
CA GLU A 91 35.75 -12.98 22.87
C GLU A 91 34.29 -12.63 23.16
N ILE A 92 34.04 -11.55 23.92
CA ILE A 92 32.70 -11.03 24.19
C ILE A 92 32.01 -10.61 22.89
N LYS A 93 32.71 -9.86 22.02
CA LYS A 93 32.17 -9.44 20.72
C LYS A 93 31.86 -10.63 19.82
N VAL A 94 32.71 -11.66 19.80
CA VAL A 94 32.50 -12.88 19.03
C VAL A 94 31.26 -13.63 19.52
N LYS A 95 31.11 -13.82 20.84
CA LYS A 95 29.92 -14.46 21.43
C LYS A 95 28.64 -13.68 21.10
N LYS A 96 28.68 -12.35 21.23
CA LYS A 96 27.54 -11.49 20.88
C LYS A 96 27.15 -11.62 19.42
N TRP A 97 28.14 -11.55 18.51
CA TRP A 97 27.91 -11.70 17.08
C TRP A 97 27.35 -13.07 16.71
N GLN A 98 27.83 -14.15 17.33
CA GLN A 98 27.31 -15.50 17.12
C GLN A 98 25.84 -15.62 17.55
N GLN A 99 25.49 -15.01 18.68
CA GLN A 99 24.11 -14.99 19.17
C GLN A 99 23.21 -14.17 18.23
N GLU A 100 23.61 -12.95 17.87
CA GLU A 100 22.87 -12.09 16.92
C GLU A 100 22.69 -12.79 15.56
N LYS A 101 23.71 -13.52 15.08
CA LYS A 101 23.62 -14.31 13.85
C LYS A 101 22.54 -15.39 13.93
N LYS A 102 22.46 -16.10 15.07
CA LYS A 102 21.44 -17.15 15.29
C LYS A 102 20.03 -16.55 15.36
N GLU A 103 19.86 -15.49 16.15
CA GLU A 103 18.57 -14.79 16.28
C GLU A 103 18.10 -14.23 14.95
N ASN A 104 18.99 -13.60 14.18
CA ASN A 104 18.64 -13.07 12.87
C ASN A 104 18.25 -14.19 11.88
N GLN A 105 18.92 -15.35 11.94
CA GLN A 105 18.55 -16.50 11.12
C GLN A 105 17.15 -17.06 11.49
N GLU A 106 16.82 -17.11 12.78
CA GLU A 106 15.50 -17.53 13.27
C GLU A 106 14.41 -16.52 12.88
N ASN A 107 14.68 -15.22 13.05
CA ASN A 107 13.79 -14.13 12.62
C ASN A 107 13.53 -14.17 11.11
N LEU A 108 14.57 -14.39 10.29
CA LEU A 108 14.43 -14.54 8.84
C LEU A 108 13.56 -15.75 8.47
N LYS A 109 13.69 -16.88 9.17
CA LYS A 109 12.81 -18.05 8.98
C LYS A 109 11.36 -17.74 9.36
N ALA A 110 11.14 -17.06 10.48
CA ALA A 110 9.81 -16.65 10.91
C ALA A 110 9.15 -15.70 9.88
N MET A 111 9.88 -14.68 9.42
CA MET A 111 9.41 -13.74 8.40
C MET A 111 9.13 -14.40 7.06
N ARG A 112 9.96 -15.37 6.64
CA ARG A 112 9.69 -16.15 5.42
C ARG A 112 8.39 -16.95 5.55
N ASN A 113 8.14 -17.55 6.72
CA ASN A 113 6.93 -18.32 6.96
C ASN A 113 5.67 -17.44 7.00
N THR A 114 5.74 -16.24 7.59
CA THR A 114 4.61 -15.29 7.57
C THR A 114 4.35 -14.75 6.17
N ALA A 115 5.39 -14.38 5.42
CA ALA A 115 5.27 -13.98 4.02
C ALA A 115 4.60 -15.06 3.17
N LYS A 116 5.00 -16.33 3.34
CA LYS A 116 4.36 -17.46 2.64
C LYS A 116 2.86 -17.57 2.98
N LYS A 117 2.49 -17.48 4.26
CA LYS A 117 1.07 -17.49 4.67
C LYS A 117 0.27 -16.34 4.03
N HIS A 118 0.86 -15.16 3.93
CA HIS A 118 0.22 -14.01 3.26
C HIS A 118 0.01 -14.27 1.77
N VAL A 119 1.00 -14.82 1.07
CA VAL A 119 0.86 -15.22 -0.34
C VAL A 119 -0.24 -16.26 -0.50
N ASP A 120 -0.21 -17.34 0.28
CA ASP A 120 -1.23 -18.41 0.22
C ASP A 120 -2.65 -17.87 0.48
N THR A 121 -2.77 -16.93 1.41
CA THR A 121 -4.04 -16.27 1.75
C THR A 121 -4.51 -15.34 0.63
N ASN A 122 -3.59 -14.55 0.05
CA ASN A 122 -3.87 -13.67 -1.07
C ASN A 122 -4.34 -14.45 -2.31
N ASP A 123 -3.70 -15.58 -2.61
CA ASP A 123 -4.10 -16.47 -3.69
C ASP A 123 -5.50 -17.03 -3.47
N ARG A 124 -5.83 -17.40 -2.23
CA ARG A 124 -7.19 -17.87 -1.87
C ARG A 124 -8.23 -16.78 -2.07
N TYR A 125 -7.94 -15.55 -1.66
CA TYR A 125 -8.85 -14.42 -1.87
C TYR A 125 -9.02 -14.11 -3.35
N SER A 126 -7.93 -14.10 -4.12
CA SER A 126 -7.97 -13.88 -5.58
C SER A 126 -8.87 -14.90 -6.27
N ARG A 127 -8.70 -16.20 -5.97
CA ARG A 127 -9.59 -17.25 -6.49
C ARG A 127 -11.06 -17.07 -6.08
N THR A 128 -11.30 -16.59 -4.86
CA THR A 128 -12.67 -16.33 -4.37
C THR A 128 -13.31 -15.16 -5.11
N ILE A 129 -12.53 -14.10 -5.40
CA ILE A 129 -12.99 -12.94 -6.16
C ILE A 129 -13.35 -13.37 -7.58
N ASP A 130 -12.46 -14.11 -8.26
CA ASP A 130 -12.71 -14.60 -9.62
C ASP A 130 -13.99 -15.45 -9.71
N GLU A 131 -14.20 -16.32 -8.72
CA GLU A 131 -15.40 -17.15 -8.64
C GLU A 131 -16.66 -16.30 -8.41
N LYS A 132 -16.59 -15.31 -7.52
CA LYS A 132 -17.72 -14.40 -7.26
C LYS A 132 -18.04 -13.52 -8.46
N GLU A 133 -17.04 -13.08 -9.21
CA GLU A 133 -17.22 -12.34 -10.45
C GLU A 133 -17.94 -13.18 -11.50
N LYS A 134 -17.53 -14.46 -11.68
CA LYS A 134 -18.24 -15.40 -12.57
C LYS A 134 -19.69 -15.62 -12.17
N GLN A 135 -19.95 -15.81 -10.87
CA GLN A 135 -21.32 -15.96 -10.34
C GLN A 135 -22.16 -14.71 -10.58
N TYR A 136 -21.59 -13.52 -10.33
CA TYR A 136 -22.26 -12.25 -10.55
C TYR A 136 -22.62 -12.05 -12.03
N ASN A 137 -21.65 -12.26 -12.93
CA ASN A 137 -21.87 -12.13 -14.37
C ASN A 137 -22.93 -13.10 -14.89
N THR A 138 -22.94 -14.33 -14.38
CA THR A 138 -23.98 -15.32 -14.72
C THR A 138 -25.36 -14.83 -14.28
N CYS A 139 -25.50 -14.38 -13.03
CA CYS A 139 -26.74 -13.86 -12.49
C CYS A 139 -27.24 -12.63 -13.27
N LEU A 140 -26.33 -11.70 -13.58
CA LEU A 140 -26.62 -10.50 -14.35
C LEU A 140 -27.13 -10.87 -15.76
N ASN A 141 -26.46 -11.79 -16.44
CA ASN A 141 -26.87 -12.24 -17.77
C ASN A 141 -28.28 -12.86 -17.73
N THR A 142 -28.55 -13.75 -16.77
CA THR A 142 -29.89 -14.34 -16.60
C THR A 142 -30.97 -13.28 -16.32
N TYR A 143 -30.65 -12.28 -15.49
CA TYR A 143 -31.56 -11.17 -15.23
C TYR A 143 -31.84 -10.35 -16.50
N LEU A 144 -30.80 -10.01 -17.27
CA LEU A 144 -30.94 -9.27 -18.53
C LEU A 144 -31.75 -10.05 -19.56
N GLU A 145 -31.50 -11.35 -19.72
CA GLU A 145 -32.28 -12.23 -20.59
C GLU A 145 -33.76 -12.26 -20.19
N THR A 146 -34.04 -12.41 -18.90
CA THR A 146 -35.40 -12.43 -18.36
C THR A 146 -36.10 -11.08 -18.56
N SER A 147 -35.40 -9.98 -18.29
CA SER A 147 -35.91 -8.62 -18.47
C SER A 147 -36.24 -8.33 -19.94
N ASN A 148 -35.35 -8.72 -20.86
CA ASN A 148 -35.59 -8.59 -22.29
C ASN A 148 -36.78 -9.42 -22.76
N LYS A 149 -36.93 -10.65 -22.25
CA LYS A 149 -38.11 -11.49 -22.53
C LYS A 149 -39.40 -10.82 -22.04
N PHE A 150 -39.40 -10.31 -20.81
CA PHE A 150 -40.55 -9.62 -20.23
C PHE A 150 -40.89 -8.34 -21.00
N ALA A 151 -39.90 -7.56 -21.42
CA ALA A 151 -40.10 -6.37 -22.26
C ALA A 151 -40.77 -6.74 -23.60
N ASN A 152 -40.30 -7.81 -24.25
CA ASN A 152 -40.90 -8.30 -25.49
C ASN A 152 -42.35 -8.80 -25.30
N GLU A 153 -42.63 -9.51 -24.20
CA GLU A 153 -43.99 -9.96 -23.85
C GLU A 153 -44.92 -8.78 -23.55
N LYS A 154 -44.43 -7.77 -22.83
CA LYS A 154 -45.17 -6.54 -22.54
C LYS A 154 -45.61 -5.84 -23.83
N VAL A 155 -44.71 -5.67 -24.80
CA VAL A 155 -45.04 -5.04 -26.09
C VAL A 155 -46.14 -5.82 -26.82
N LYS A 156 -46.04 -7.16 -26.88
CA LYS A 156 -47.07 -8.00 -27.51
C LYS A 156 -48.43 -7.86 -26.81
N LEU A 157 -48.45 -7.80 -25.49
CA LEU A 157 -49.69 -7.62 -24.72
C LEU A 157 -50.29 -6.22 -24.95
N GLU A 158 -49.46 -5.17 -24.99
CA GLU A 158 -49.90 -3.80 -25.30
C GLU A 158 -50.52 -3.72 -26.71
N GLU A 159 -49.93 -4.39 -27.70
CA GLU A 159 -50.48 -4.49 -29.06
C GLU A 159 -51.83 -5.22 -29.08
N LEU A 160 -51.96 -6.34 -28.36
CA LEU A 160 -53.22 -7.09 -28.25
C LEU A 160 -54.32 -6.28 -27.56
N ILE A 161 -53.98 -5.57 -26.47
CA ILE A 161 -54.92 -4.66 -25.80
C ILE A 161 -55.39 -3.59 -26.77
N LYS A 162 -54.47 -2.94 -27.48
CA LYS A 162 -54.82 -1.91 -28.47
C LYS A 162 -55.74 -2.46 -29.57
N LYS A 163 -55.43 -3.63 -30.12
CA LYS A 163 -56.26 -4.30 -31.12
C LYS A 163 -57.67 -4.58 -30.59
N SER A 164 -57.80 -5.15 -29.39
CA SER A 164 -59.11 -5.42 -28.80
C SER A 164 -59.94 -4.16 -28.55
N GLN A 165 -59.29 -3.06 -28.16
CA GLN A 165 -59.96 -1.77 -27.99
C GLN A 165 -60.46 -1.21 -29.33
N ASP A 166 -59.68 -1.36 -30.40
CA ASP A 166 -60.07 -0.93 -31.73
C ASP A 166 -61.23 -1.80 -32.28
N ASP A 167 -61.15 -3.13 -32.10
CA ASP A 167 -62.21 -4.08 -32.45
C ASP A 167 -63.52 -3.74 -31.70
N PHE A 168 -63.44 -3.46 -30.40
CA PHE A 168 -64.59 -3.05 -29.59
C PHE A 168 -65.26 -1.78 -30.14
N LYS A 169 -64.47 -0.74 -30.45
CA LYS A 169 -64.98 0.50 -31.06
C LYS A 169 -65.61 0.25 -32.42
N GLU A 170 -65.07 -0.67 -33.23
CA GLU A 170 -65.67 -1.02 -34.51
C GLU A 170 -67.01 -1.76 -34.32
N HIS A 171 -67.06 -2.72 -33.40
CA HIS A 171 -68.29 -3.43 -33.06
C HIS A 171 -69.37 -2.48 -32.55
N GLU A 172 -69.02 -1.52 -31.68
CA GLU A 172 -69.91 -0.47 -31.19
C GLU A 172 -70.46 0.37 -32.35
N LYS A 173 -69.60 0.87 -33.26
CA LYS A 173 -70.03 1.62 -34.46
C LYS A 173 -70.97 0.80 -35.34
N ARG A 174 -70.68 -0.49 -35.55
CA ARG A 174 -71.50 -1.39 -36.36
C ARG A 174 -72.86 -1.65 -35.71
N ALA A 175 -72.89 -1.84 -34.39
CA ALA A 175 -74.12 -2.01 -33.62
C ALA A 175 -75.00 -0.76 -33.69
N ILE A 176 -74.44 0.43 -33.42
CA ILE A 176 -75.15 1.72 -33.53
C ILE A 176 -75.70 1.92 -34.95
N LYS A 177 -74.90 1.63 -36.00
CA LYS A 177 -75.35 1.75 -37.39
C LYS A 177 -76.52 0.80 -37.70
N ALA A 178 -76.46 -0.43 -37.21
CA ALA A 178 -77.53 -1.40 -37.39
C ALA A 178 -78.81 -0.95 -36.66
N GLU A 179 -78.69 -0.48 -35.42
CA GLU A 179 -79.81 0.06 -34.62
C GLU A 179 -80.47 1.25 -35.32
N ILE A 180 -79.69 2.23 -35.79
CA ILE A 180 -80.19 3.36 -36.57
C ILE A 180 -80.91 2.88 -37.84
N SER A 181 -80.36 1.89 -38.54
CA SER A 181 -80.98 1.34 -39.76
C SER A 181 -82.31 0.66 -39.46
N VAL A 182 -82.42 -0.10 -38.37
CA VAL A 182 -83.65 -0.75 -37.92
C VAL A 182 -84.70 0.30 -37.57
N LEU A 183 -84.33 1.31 -36.77
CA LEU A 183 -85.23 2.41 -36.39
C LEU A 183 -85.70 3.21 -37.60
N LYS A 184 -84.82 3.47 -38.58
CA LYS A 184 -85.16 4.16 -39.83
C LYS A 184 -86.13 3.34 -40.69
N ASN A 185 -85.86 2.05 -40.87
CA ASN A 185 -86.74 1.15 -41.62
C ASN A 185 -88.10 1.00 -40.96
N TRP A 186 -88.13 0.94 -39.62
CA TRP A 186 -89.37 0.90 -38.86
C TRP A 186 -90.17 2.20 -39.05
N LYS A 187 -89.53 3.36 -38.90
CA LYS A 187 -90.14 4.67 -39.17
C LYS A 187 -90.72 4.75 -40.59
N GLU A 188 -89.97 4.31 -41.60
CA GLU A 188 -90.40 4.34 -43.01
C GLU A 188 -91.60 3.41 -43.25
N SER A 189 -91.56 2.21 -42.67
CA SER A 189 -92.67 1.24 -42.76
C SER A 189 -93.95 1.79 -42.12
N GLU A 190 -93.85 2.42 -40.94
CA GLU A 190 -95.00 3.07 -40.29
C GLU A 190 -95.51 4.27 -41.09
N LEU A 191 -94.64 5.09 -41.68
CA LEU A 191 -95.04 6.17 -42.59
C LEU A 191 -95.76 5.64 -43.84
N CYS A 192 -95.27 4.55 -44.45
CA CYS A 192 -95.93 3.89 -45.58
C CYS A 192 -97.33 3.40 -45.21
N LYS A 193 -97.49 2.78 -44.02
CA LYS A 193 -98.81 2.36 -43.50
C LYS A 193 -99.75 3.55 -43.34
N LEU A 194 -99.30 4.64 -42.70
CA LEU A 194 -100.09 5.85 -42.50
C LEU A 194 -100.48 6.51 -43.83
N ASN A 195 -99.54 6.64 -44.78
CA ASN A 195 -99.82 7.17 -46.12
C ASN A 195 -100.84 6.32 -46.89
N GLY A 196 -100.79 4.98 -46.73
CA GLY A 196 -101.79 4.08 -47.28
C GLY A 196 -103.18 4.31 -46.68
N ILE A 197 -103.27 4.53 -45.37
CA ILE A 197 -104.53 4.89 -44.68
C ILE A 197 -105.05 6.23 -45.18
N VAL A 198 -104.19 7.26 -45.26
CA VAL A 198 -104.55 8.60 -45.76
C VAL A 198 -105.05 8.51 -47.20
N SER A 199 -104.33 7.83 -48.09
CA SER A 199 -104.73 7.66 -49.50
C SER A 199 -106.08 6.94 -49.64
N LYS A 200 -106.32 5.91 -48.80
CA LYS A 200 -107.60 5.19 -48.77
C LYS A 200 -108.73 6.09 -48.26
N ALA A 201 -108.48 6.89 -47.22
CA ALA A 201 -109.43 7.88 -46.71
C ALA A 201 -109.74 8.96 -47.76
N GLU A 202 -108.74 9.47 -48.48
CA GLU A 202 -108.89 10.42 -49.58
C GLU A 202 -109.69 9.84 -50.75
N ALA A 203 -109.41 8.60 -51.15
CA ALA A 203 -110.15 7.91 -52.21
C ALA A 203 -111.62 7.68 -51.82
N ASN A 204 -111.87 7.24 -50.60
CA ASN A 204 -113.23 7.10 -50.05
C ASN A 204 -113.95 8.46 -50.03
N LEU A 205 -113.27 9.53 -49.59
CA LEU A 205 -113.82 10.88 -49.59
C LEU A 205 -114.14 11.38 -51.01
N LYS A 206 -113.30 11.08 -51.99
CA LYS A 206 -113.54 11.39 -53.41
C LYS A 206 -114.72 10.60 -53.97
N MET A 207 -114.84 9.32 -53.64
CA MET A 207 -115.98 8.47 -54.02
C MET A 207 -117.30 8.99 -53.42
N LEU A 208 -117.32 9.31 -52.12
CA LEU A 208 -118.48 9.89 -51.46
C LEU A 208 -118.88 11.24 -52.08
N LYS A 209 -117.91 12.10 -52.41
CA LYS A 209 -118.17 13.34 -53.16
C LYS A 209 -118.78 13.09 -54.54
N SER A 210 -118.35 12.05 -55.27
CA SER A 210 -118.99 11.68 -56.54
C SER A 210 -120.40 11.10 -56.35
N LEU A 211 -120.63 10.26 -55.35
CA LEU A 211 -121.95 9.71 -55.01
C LEU A 211 -122.93 10.81 -54.60
N SER A 212 -122.48 11.82 -53.85
CA SER A 212 -123.29 13.01 -53.54
C SER A 212 -123.75 13.74 -54.81
N ARG A 213 -122.86 13.92 -55.79
CA ARG A 213 -123.26 14.51 -57.09
C ARG A 213 -124.27 13.65 -57.84
N TYR A 214 -124.12 12.31 -57.85
CA TYR A 214 -125.09 11.41 -58.49
C TYR A 214 -126.43 11.33 -57.71
N GLY A 215 -126.40 11.44 -56.39
CA GLY A 215 -127.58 11.47 -55.52
C GLY A 215 -128.43 12.72 -55.70
N GLU A 216 -127.79 13.87 -55.97
CA GLU A 216 -128.51 15.10 -56.35
C GLU A 216 -129.25 14.91 -57.69
N PHE A 217 -128.63 14.25 -58.67
CA PHE A 217 -129.28 13.96 -59.96
C PHE A 217 -130.46 13.00 -59.83
N THR A 218 -130.37 11.95 -58.99
CA THR A 218 -131.49 11.00 -58.80
C THR A 218 -132.63 11.56 -57.97
N LEU A 219 -132.38 12.43 -56.99
CA LEU A 219 -133.44 13.14 -56.27
C LEU A 219 -134.21 14.09 -57.20
N VAL A 220 -133.52 14.83 -58.07
CA VAL A 220 -134.18 15.70 -59.07
C VAL A 220 -135.08 14.88 -60.01
N ILE A 221 -134.61 13.74 -60.51
CA ILE A 221 -135.40 12.85 -61.38
C ILE A 221 -136.59 12.23 -60.63
N SER A 222 -136.40 11.83 -59.37
CA SER A 222 -137.46 11.19 -58.56
C SER A 222 -138.56 12.18 -58.16
N VAL A 223 -138.21 13.42 -57.83
CA VAL A 223 -139.19 14.50 -57.59
C VAL A 223 -139.98 14.80 -58.86
N LEU A 224 -139.32 14.85 -60.03
CA LEU A 224 -140.00 15.01 -61.32
C LEU A 224 -140.99 13.87 -61.62
N LEU A 225 -140.63 12.62 -61.29
CA LEU A 225 -141.50 11.45 -61.48
C LEU A 225 -142.71 11.44 -60.52
N LEU A 226 -142.52 11.80 -59.25
CA LEU A 226 -143.63 11.93 -58.28
C LEU A 226 -144.60 13.05 -58.63
N VAL A 227 -144.10 14.20 -59.11
CA VAL A 227 -144.96 15.28 -59.61
C VAL A 227 -145.80 14.80 -60.80
N LYS A 228 -145.22 13.99 -61.69
CA LYS A 228 -145.91 13.44 -62.86
C LYS A 228 -146.96 12.38 -62.48
N GLN A 229 -146.69 11.57 -61.46
CA GLN A 229 -147.64 10.56 -60.97
C GLN A 229 -148.82 11.19 -60.23
N LYS A 230 -148.62 12.31 -59.54
CA LYS A 230 -149.70 13.05 -58.86
C LYS A 230 -150.67 13.72 -59.85
N GLN A 231 -150.23 14.09 -61.05
CA GLN A 231 -151.12 14.64 -62.08
C GLN A 231 -152.04 13.61 -62.75
N LEU A 232 -151.75 12.31 -62.64
CA LEU A 232 -152.53 11.24 -63.28
C LEU A 232 -153.63 10.65 -62.39
N LEU A 233 -153.71 11.04 -61.11
CA LEU A 233 -154.67 10.50 -60.13
C LEU A 233 -155.87 11.43 -59.83
N ASP A 234 -156.00 12.55 -60.56
CA ASP A 234 -157.08 13.55 -60.39
C ASP A 234 -158.05 13.65 -61.61
N VAL A 235 -158.28 12.56 -62.36
CA VAL A 235 -159.38 12.45 -63.36
C VAL A 235 -160.11 11.13 -63.24
#